data_AF-A0A1V2LAG1-F1
#
_entry.id   AF-A0A1V2LAG1-F1
#
_cell.length_a   1.000
_cell.length_b   1.000
_cell.length_c   1.000
_cell.angle_alpha   90.00
_cell.angle_beta   90.00
_cell.angle_gamma   90.00
#
_symmetry.space_group_name_H-M   'P 1'
#
loop_
_entity.id
_entity.type
_entity.pdbx_description
1 polymer ?
#
loop_
_entity_poly.entity_id
_entity_poly.type
_entity_poly.pdbx_seq_one_letter_code
_entity_poly.pdbx_strand_id
1 'polypeptide(L)'
;MSSRMSSLKTFDAFPKVASTHTVRSTRGSYNTIFTFLCLLFLTWAEIGSFFGGRIDHQFVVDNTVSQNLTINVDILIAMPCNFLHTNVRDLTDDRFLAAEALKYEGFSFFIPPSYRVNDDKSVTTPDLNEIMAEGIVAQFMDRGDHKQSGHPACHIYGSIPVTKVSGDFHITAKGYGYRDRAHVDIEALNFTHVISEFSFGQFYPYINNPLDATARWFQRNIISSVQKLIQTNTLCHYKKKTYSLENRGIPGIFFKYDFEPITMIVEDKRIPFLQWLVRLATIYGGVIVAAQWSMKALDNLLILFYGKKFASRGSEKSSSLLDGDKNDE
;
A
#
# COMPACT_ATOMS: atom_id res chain seq x y z
N MET A 1 30.74 31.55 -29.90
CA MET A 1 29.34 31.09 -30.02
C MET A 1 28.48 32.14 -30.75
N SER A 2 28.86 32.54 -31.96
CA SER A 2 28.19 33.62 -32.74
C SER A 2 27.80 33.16 -34.16
N SER A 3 28.50 32.17 -34.73
CA SER A 3 28.29 31.73 -36.12
C SER A 3 27.05 30.86 -36.36
N ARG A 4 26.41 30.27 -35.32
CA ARG A 4 25.18 29.47 -35.50
C ARG A 4 23.89 30.31 -35.51
N MET A 5 23.96 31.59 -35.14
CA MET A 5 22.76 32.44 -35.02
C MET A 5 22.42 33.17 -36.32
N SER A 6 23.33 33.20 -37.30
CA SER A 6 23.07 33.74 -38.65
C SER A 6 22.21 32.79 -39.49
N SER A 7 22.36 31.47 -39.32
CA SER A 7 21.58 30.46 -40.07
C SER A 7 20.10 30.45 -39.69
N LEU A 8 19.75 30.91 -38.47
CA LEU A 8 18.36 31.04 -38.03
C LEU A 8 17.68 32.33 -38.53
N LYS A 9 18.44 33.32 -39.02
CA LYS A 9 17.85 34.52 -39.65
C LYS A 9 17.28 34.23 -41.04
N THR A 10 17.66 33.14 -41.68
CA THR A 10 17.18 32.74 -43.01
C THR A 10 15.83 32.01 -42.96
N PHE A 11 15.39 31.57 -41.78
CA PHE A 11 14.08 30.92 -41.57
C PHE A 11 13.00 31.88 -41.02
N ASP A 12 13.22 33.19 -41.09
CA ASP A 12 12.21 34.20 -40.74
C ASP A 12 11.41 34.55 -42.00
N ALA A 13 10.35 33.77 -42.29
CA ALA A 13 9.55 33.88 -43.51
C ALA A 13 8.56 35.06 -43.52
N PHE A 14 8.56 35.89 -42.48
CA PHE A 14 7.61 37.01 -42.34
C PHE A 14 8.35 38.34 -42.18
N PRO A 15 7.95 39.38 -42.93
CA PRO A 15 8.50 40.72 -42.74
C PRO A 15 8.14 41.21 -41.34
N LYS A 16 9.14 41.66 -40.58
CA LYS A 16 8.91 42.24 -39.25
C LYS A 16 8.04 43.47 -39.39
N VAL A 17 6.96 43.51 -38.63
CA VAL A 17 6.06 44.66 -38.55
C VAL A 17 6.83 45.92 -38.14
N ALA A 18 6.55 47.04 -38.78
CA ALA A 18 7.18 48.31 -38.46
C ALA A 18 6.89 48.68 -36.99
N SER A 19 7.87 49.23 -36.29
CA SER A 19 7.80 49.53 -34.84
C SER A 19 6.70 50.51 -34.46
N THR A 20 6.17 51.27 -35.43
CA THR A 20 5.02 52.17 -35.27
C THR A 20 3.68 51.44 -35.11
N HIS A 21 3.58 50.18 -35.53
CA HIS A 21 2.37 49.36 -35.43
C HIS A 21 2.39 48.38 -34.25
N THR A 22 3.42 48.41 -33.41
CA THR A 22 3.53 47.53 -32.24
C THR A 22 3.22 48.31 -30.97
N VAL A 23 2.04 48.11 -30.38
CA VAL A 23 1.71 48.69 -29.08
C VAL A 23 2.38 47.85 -27.99
N ARG A 24 3.40 48.40 -27.32
CA ARG A 24 4.03 47.75 -26.17
C ARG A 24 3.28 48.11 -24.88
N SER A 25 2.96 47.10 -24.09
CA SER A 25 2.35 47.26 -22.76
C SER A 25 3.25 46.61 -21.71
N THR A 26 3.66 47.39 -20.71
CA THR A 26 4.43 46.90 -19.55
C THR A 26 3.63 45.91 -18.71
N ARG A 27 2.30 46.08 -18.64
CA ARG A 27 1.37 45.16 -17.98
C ARG A 27 1.25 43.82 -18.69
N GLY A 28 1.26 43.84 -20.03
CA GLY A 28 1.29 42.63 -20.85
C GLY A 28 2.51 41.77 -20.53
N SER A 29 3.67 42.39 -20.34
CA SER A 29 4.92 41.70 -20.00
C SER A 29 4.84 40.88 -18.71
N TYR A 30 4.31 41.46 -17.62
CA TYR A 30 4.17 40.75 -16.34
C TYR A 30 3.23 39.54 -16.46
N ASN A 31 2.12 39.68 -17.19
CA ASN A 31 1.19 38.57 -17.40
C ASN A 31 1.81 37.46 -18.29
N THR A 32 2.61 37.81 -19.29
CA THR A 32 3.33 36.82 -20.11
C THR A 32 4.39 36.07 -19.31
N ILE A 33 5.12 36.75 -18.42
CA ILE A 33 6.10 36.09 -17.53
C ILE A 33 5.39 35.13 -16.57
N PHE A 34 4.30 35.58 -15.94
CA PHE A 34 3.53 34.76 -15.02
C PHE A 34 2.94 33.52 -15.72
N THR A 35 2.36 33.68 -16.90
CA THR A 35 1.79 32.57 -17.68
C THR A 35 2.84 31.58 -18.15
N PHE A 36 4.04 32.05 -18.52
CA PHE A 36 5.16 31.19 -18.85
C PHE A 36 5.64 30.36 -17.63
N LEU A 37 5.75 30.98 -16.45
CA LEU A 37 6.09 30.26 -15.22
C LEU A 37 5.03 29.23 -14.84
N CYS A 38 3.74 29.57 -14.97
CA CYS A 38 2.65 28.61 -14.77
C CYS A 38 2.70 27.44 -15.75
N LEU A 39 2.97 27.69 -17.04
CA LEU A 39 3.16 26.62 -18.03
C LEU A 39 4.33 25.71 -17.65
N LEU A 40 5.47 26.27 -17.30
CA LEU A 40 6.65 25.49 -16.90
C LEU A 40 6.34 24.62 -15.67
N PHE A 41 5.67 25.18 -14.65
CA PHE A 41 5.28 24.42 -13.47
C PHE A 41 4.30 23.27 -13.79
N LEU A 42 3.25 23.53 -14.58
CA LEU A 42 2.28 22.50 -14.94
C LEU A 42 2.86 21.41 -15.83
N THR A 43 3.74 21.78 -16.78
CA THR A 43 4.46 20.79 -17.60
C THR A 43 5.38 19.92 -16.74
N TRP A 44 6.09 20.49 -15.76
CA TRP A 44 6.90 19.72 -14.82
C TRP A 44 6.05 18.75 -13.99
N ALA A 45 4.91 19.20 -13.46
CA ALA A 45 4.00 18.34 -12.71
C ALA A 45 3.46 17.18 -13.57
N GLU A 46 3.12 17.46 -14.83
CA GLU A 46 2.59 16.45 -15.76
C GLU A 46 3.65 15.46 -16.24
N ILE A 47 4.91 15.90 -16.39
CA ILE A 47 6.05 15.01 -16.60
C ILE A 47 6.24 14.08 -15.37
N GLY A 48 6.14 14.63 -14.16
CA GLY A 48 6.14 13.83 -12.94
C GLY A 48 5.02 12.79 -12.90
N SER A 49 3.80 13.16 -13.31
CA SER A 49 2.68 12.23 -13.42
C SER A 49 2.85 11.16 -14.49
N PHE A 50 3.66 11.40 -15.52
CA PHE A 50 3.94 10.40 -16.55
C PHE A 50 4.90 9.32 -16.05
N PHE A 51 5.90 9.71 -15.25
CA PHE A 51 6.83 8.77 -14.62
C PHE A 51 6.24 8.10 -13.37
N GLY A 52 5.33 8.77 -12.66
CA GLY A 52 4.59 8.21 -11.53
C GLY A 52 3.47 7.27 -12.00
N GLY A 53 3.69 5.96 -11.90
CA GLY A 53 2.62 4.97 -12.04
C GLY A 53 1.55 5.15 -10.96
N ARG A 54 0.30 4.81 -11.26
CA ARG A 54 -0.79 4.82 -10.28
C ARG A 54 -1.26 3.39 -10.05
N ILE A 55 -1.21 2.97 -8.79
CA ILE A 55 -1.73 1.68 -8.37
C ILE A 55 -3.25 1.79 -8.32
N ASP A 56 -3.94 1.00 -9.15
CA ASP A 56 -5.39 0.89 -9.16
C ASP A 56 -5.80 -0.43 -8.48
N HIS A 57 -6.73 -0.37 -7.54
CA HIS A 57 -7.25 -1.53 -6.81
C HIS A 57 -8.65 -1.83 -7.32
N GLN A 58 -8.82 -2.96 -8.00
CA GLN A 58 -10.11 -3.37 -8.53
C GLN A 58 -10.62 -4.61 -7.80
N PHE A 59 -11.85 -4.53 -7.29
CA PHE A 59 -12.53 -5.68 -6.69
C PHE A 59 -13.34 -6.40 -7.76
N VAL A 60 -13.02 -7.67 -7.97
CA VAL A 60 -13.69 -8.54 -8.93
C VAL A 60 -14.22 -9.76 -8.19
N VAL A 61 -15.34 -10.32 -8.65
CA VAL A 61 -15.84 -11.59 -8.14
C VAL A 61 -14.83 -12.67 -8.50
N ASP A 62 -14.42 -13.44 -7.50
CA ASP A 62 -13.54 -14.58 -7.77
C ASP A 62 -14.35 -15.72 -8.38
N ASN A 63 -14.29 -15.82 -9.71
CA ASN A 63 -14.93 -16.91 -10.45
C ASN A 63 -14.00 -18.13 -10.57
N THR A 64 -12.75 -18.03 -10.10
CA THR A 64 -11.81 -19.14 -10.15
C THR A 64 -11.94 -19.96 -8.88
N VAL A 65 -12.38 -21.21 -9.05
CA VAL A 65 -12.31 -22.21 -7.99
C VAL A 65 -10.84 -22.65 -7.86
N SER A 66 -9.94 -21.76 -7.45
CA SER A 66 -8.57 -22.13 -7.13
C SER A 66 -8.63 -23.02 -5.89
N GLN A 67 -8.57 -24.33 -6.12
CA GLN A 67 -8.80 -25.30 -5.04
C GLN A 67 -7.66 -25.30 -4.01
N ASN A 68 -6.44 -24.94 -4.41
CA ASN A 68 -5.26 -25.07 -3.58
C ASN A 68 -4.81 -23.72 -3.05
N LEU A 69 -4.61 -23.64 -1.74
CA LEU A 69 -4.06 -22.52 -1.01
C LEU A 69 -2.92 -23.04 -0.11
N THR A 70 -1.93 -22.21 0.18
CA THR A 70 -0.90 -22.53 1.16
C THR A 70 -1.07 -21.65 2.39
N ILE A 71 -1.00 -22.23 3.58
CA ILE A 71 -0.90 -21.46 4.82
C ILE A 71 0.57 -21.49 5.25
N ASN A 72 1.20 -20.33 5.35
CA ASN A 72 2.55 -20.23 5.90
C ASN A 72 2.45 -19.91 7.39
N VAL A 73 3.20 -20.66 8.17
CA VAL A 73 3.14 -20.60 9.63
C VAL A 73 4.56 -20.50 10.15
N ASP A 74 4.80 -19.56 11.06
CA ASP A 74 5.98 -19.47 11.90
C ASP A 74 5.54 -19.06 13.32
N ILE A 75 5.53 -20.02 14.24
CA ILE A 75 5.01 -19.87 15.60
C ILE A 75 5.94 -20.53 16.62
N LEU A 76 6.24 -19.83 17.71
CA LEU A 76 6.93 -20.37 18.88
C LEU A 76 5.94 -20.58 20.03
N ILE A 77 5.87 -21.79 20.58
CA ILE A 77 4.94 -22.16 21.65
C ILE A 77 5.71 -22.60 22.89
N ALA A 78 5.30 -22.15 24.08
CA ALA A 78 5.90 -22.46 25.38
C ALA A 78 5.61 -23.88 25.89
N MET A 79 5.71 -24.88 25.01
CA MET A 79 5.63 -26.30 25.36
C MET A 79 6.51 -27.15 24.45
N PRO A 80 7.01 -28.31 24.91
CA PRO A 80 7.84 -29.20 24.10
C PRO A 80 7.12 -29.74 22.86
N CYS A 81 7.84 -29.86 21.74
CA CYS A 81 7.29 -30.35 20.47
C CYS A 81 6.66 -31.75 20.56
N ASN A 82 7.21 -32.61 21.42
CA ASN A 82 6.70 -33.98 21.59
C ASN A 82 5.27 -34.04 22.12
N PHE A 83 4.80 -32.98 22.79
CA PHE A 83 3.47 -32.88 23.40
C PHE A 83 2.47 -32.12 22.53
N LEU A 84 2.91 -31.64 21.36
CA LEU A 84 2.10 -30.90 20.41
C LEU A 84 1.64 -31.78 19.26
N HIS A 85 0.48 -31.42 18.74
CA HIS A 85 -0.11 -32.03 17.57
C HIS A 85 -0.83 -30.96 16.76
N THR A 86 -0.55 -30.87 15.47
CA THR A 86 -1.14 -29.87 14.57
C THR A 86 -2.00 -30.56 13.54
N ASN A 87 -3.19 -30.02 13.29
CA ASN A 87 -4.11 -30.52 12.28
C ASN A 87 -4.83 -29.36 11.61
N VAL A 88 -5.22 -29.57 10.36
CA VAL A 88 -6.17 -28.72 9.67
C VAL A 88 -7.45 -29.53 9.49
N ARG A 89 -8.58 -28.91 9.74
CA ARG A 89 -9.90 -29.45 9.44
C ARG A 89 -10.66 -28.43 8.61
N ASP A 90 -11.33 -28.88 7.56
CA ASP A 90 -12.11 -28.01 6.68
C ASP A 90 -13.62 -28.09 6.98
N LEU A 91 -14.42 -27.33 6.24
CA LEU A 91 -15.89 -27.40 6.32
C LEU A 91 -16.47 -28.78 5.97
N THR A 92 -15.75 -29.60 5.19
CA THR A 92 -16.16 -30.97 4.85
C THR A 92 -15.81 -31.99 5.94
N ASP A 93 -15.22 -31.54 7.06
CA ASP A 93 -14.76 -32.38 8.15
C ASP A 93 -13.61 -33.32 7.77
N ASP A 94 -12.91 -33.00 6.69
CA ASP A 94 -11.72 -33.74 6.29
C ASP A 94 -10.52 -33.23 7.09
N ARG A 95 -9.79 -34.17 7.69
CA ARG A 95 -8.63 -33.89 8.52
C ARG A 95 -7.35 -34.06 7.72
N PHE A 96 -6.60 -32.97 7.60
CA PHE A 96 -5.24 -33.00 7.08
C PHE A 96 -4.23 -32.96 8.24
N LEU A 97 -3.32 -33.94 8.28
CA LEU A 97 -2.28 -34.04 9.31
C LEU A 97 -1.15 -33.04 9.01
N ALA A 98 -1.34 -31.80 9.45
CA ALA A 98 -0.37 -30.72 9.25
C ALA A 98 1.02 -31.02 9.85
N ALA A 99 1.09 -31.94 10.82
CA ALA A 99 2.35 -32.37 11.42
C ALA A 99 3.33 -33.02 10.43
N GLU A 100 2.86 -33.54 9.30
CA GLU A 100 3.72 -34.09 8.24
C GLU A 100 4.29 -33.01 7.31
N ALA A 101 3.58 -31.89 7.16
CA ALA A 101 3.99 -30.77 6.30
C ALA A 101 4.86 -29.74 7.05
N LEU A 102 4.66 -29.62 8.37
CA LEU A 102 5.34 -28.65 9.22
C LEU A 102 6.60 -29.25 9.87
N LYS A 103 7.55 -28.38 10.17
CA LYS A 103 8.73 -28.73 10.96
C LYS A 103 8.56 -28.33 12.41
N TYR A 104 9.26 -29.07 13.27
CA TYR A 104 9.26 -28.88 14.71
C TYR A 104 10.69 -28.84 15.21
N GLU A 105 11.08 -27.73 15.81
CA GLU A 105 12.39 -27.54 16.41
C GLU A 105 12.25 -27.17 17.89
N GLY A 106 13.04 -27.84 18.73
CA GLY A 106 13.11 -27.49 20.15
C GLY A 106 13.84 -26.16 20.33
N PHE A 107 13.21 -25.21 21.04
CA PHE A 107 13.75 -23.85 21.21
C PHE A 107 13.56 -23.33 22.64
N SER A 108 14.25 -22.26 23.03
CA SER A 108 14.02 -21.58 24.32
C SER A 108 12.91 -20.53 24.18
N PHE A 109 11.93 -20.53 25.09
CA PHE A 109 10.85 -19.55 24.98
C PHE A 109 11.37 -18.13 25.25
N PHE A 110 11.22 -17.24 24.28
CA PHE A 110 11.47 -15.81 24.44
C PHE A 110 10.46 -15.01 23.63
N ILE A 111 10.17 -13.79 24.08
CA ILE A 111 9.32 -12.84 23.34
C ILE A 111 10.24 -11.72 22.87
N PRO A 112 10.38 -11.48 21.56
CA PRO A 112 11.15 -10.36 21.06
C PRO A 112 10.52 -9.03 21.52
N PRO A 113 11.33 -8.01 21.87
CA PRO A 113 10.81 -6.74 22.41
C PRO A 113 10.00 -5.92 21.40
N SER A 114 10.15 -6.17 20.09
CA SER A 114 9.36 -5.52 19.03
C SER A 114 7.94 -6.07 18.87
N TYR A 115 7.64 -7.22 19.49
CA TYR A 115 6.38 -7.93 19.26
C TYR A 115 5.26 -7.39 20.13
N ARG A 116 4.04 -7.39 19.59
CA ARG A 116 2.85 -6.90 20.27
C ARG A 116 2.35 -7.94 21.27
N VAL A 117 2.57 -7.70 22.56
CA VAL A 117 2.12 -8.60 23.63
C VAL A 117 0.69 -8.24 24.05
N ASN A 118 -0.21 -9.22 24.05
CA ASN A 118 -1.57 -9.13 24.63
C ASN A 118 -2.50 -8.02 24.07
N ASP A 119 -2.13 -7.40 22.94
CA ASP A 119 -2.77 -6.23 22.30
C ASP A 119 -2.80 -4.96 23.16
N ASP A 120 -1.64 -4.39 23.48
CA ASP A 120 -1.60 -2.94 23.70
C ASP A 120 -2.03 -2.22 22.40
N LYS A 121 -3.05 -1.37 22.53
CA LYS A 121 -3.65 -0.60 21.42
C LYS A 121 -2.76 0.56 20.99
N SER A 122 -1.55 0.29 20.50
CA SER A 122 -0.84 1.22 19.63
C SER A 122 -0.95 0.71 18.20
N VAL A 123 -1.77 1.39 17.40
CA VAL A 123 -1.73 1.22 15.93
C VAL A 123 -0.61 2.13 15.46
N THR A 124 0.60 1.59 15.39
CA THR A 124 1.71 2.25 14.70
C THR A 124 1.75 1.65 13.31
N THR A 125 1.42 2.43 12.29
CA THR A 125 1.66 2.04 10.89
C THR A 125 3.17 2.12 10.66
N PRO A 126 3.86 1.00 10.35
CA PRO A 126 5.29 1.03 10.10
C PRO A 126 5.63 1.81 8.83
N ASP A 127 6.80 2.43 8.82
CA ASP A 127 7.31 3.21 7.67
C ASP A 127 7.80 2.25 6.56
N LEU A 128 7.78 2.71 5.31
CA LEU A 128 8.08 1.89 4.13
C LEU A 128 9.48 1.24 4.20
N ASN A 129 10.45 1.95 4.79
CA ASN A 129 11.82 1.45 4.93
C ASN A 129 11.95 0.34 5.97
N GLU A 130 11.07 0.31 6.97
CA GLU A 130 11.02 -0.71 8.02
C GLU A 130 10.45 -2.02 7.46
N ILE A 131 9.37 -1.92 6.66
CA ILE A 131 8.76 -3.06 5.95
C ILE A 131 9.77 -3.71 4.97
N MET A 132 10.60 -2.90 4.30
CA MET A 132 11.62 -3.42 3.39
C MET A 132 12.80 -4.10 4.11
N ALA A 133 13.08 -3.71 5.36
CA ALA A 133 14.13 -4.32 6.18
C ALA A 133 13.65 -5.64 6.83
N GLU A 134 12.36 -5.73 7.16
CA GLU A 134 11.74 -6.93 7.75
C GLU A 134 11.27 -7.95 6.72
N GLY A 135 11.04 -7.55 5.47
CA GLY A 135 10.61 -8.40 4.35
C GLY A 135 11.68 -9.35 3.79
N ILE A 136 12.60 -9.85 4.62
CA ILE A 136 13.51 -10.91 4.22
C ILE A 136 12.71 -12.21 4.21
N VAL A 137 12.44 -12.72 3.00
CA VAL A 137 11.81 -14.02 2.80
C VAL A 137 12.63 -15.08 3.54
N ALA A 138 12.07 -15.65 4.60
CA ALA A 138 12.59 -16.88 5.18
C ALA A 138 12.36 -17.99 4.15
N GLN A 139 13.37 -18.27 3.31
CA GLN A 139 13.32 -19.38 2.37
C GLN A 139 13.44 -20.69 3.16
N PHE A 140 12.31 -21.25 3.57
CA PHE A 140 12.24 -22.53 4.26
C PHE A 140 12.37 -23.70 3.28
N MET A 141 13.56 -23.88 2.72
CA MET A 141 13.90 -25.09 1.96
C MET A 141 15.21 -25.67 2.49
N ASP A 142 15.07 -26.64 3.38
CA ASP A 142 15.98 -27.78 3.40
C ASP A 142 15.26 -29.02 3.96
N ARG A 143 15.35 -30.16 3.28
CA ARG A 143 14.72 -31.41 3.72
C ARG A 143 15.57 -31.99 4.85
N GLY A 144 15.12 -31.86 6.10
CA GLY A 144 15.90 -32.32 7.25
C GLY A 144 15.07 -32.55 8.52
N ASP A 145 15.43 -33.64 9.20
CA ASP A 145 14.74 -34.33 10.29
C ASP A 145 14.38 -33.50 11.55
N HIS A 146 13.33 -33.93 12.25
CA HIS A 146 12.94 -33.49 13.59
C HIS A 146 14.14 -33.56 14.56
N LYS A 147 14.80 -32.43 14.85
CA LYS A 147 15.97 -32.41 15.73
C LYS A 147 15.63 -31.98 17.15
N GLN A 148 15.91 -32.91 18.06
CA GLN A 148 16.11 -32.81 19.51
C GLN A 148 14.95 -32.39 20.42
N SER A 149 14.38 -33.43 21.04
CA SER A 149 13.57 -33.44 22.26
C SER A 149 14.36 -32.98 23.50
N GLY A 150 13.78 -32.06 24.28
CA GLY A 150 14.32 -31.63 25.59
C GLY A 150 14.19 -30.13 25.91
N HIS A 151 13.81 -29.32 24.92
CA HIS A 151 13.65 -27.88 25.08
C HIS A 151 12.25 -27.51 25.64
N PRO A 152 12.15 -26.43 26.43
CA PRO A 152 10.89 -26.03 27.07
C PRO A 152 9.87 -25.44 26.09
N ALA A 153 10.29 -25.04 24.89
CA ALA A 153 9.44 -24.47 23.85
C ALA A 153 9.62 -25.22 22.53
N CYS A 154 8.64 -25.05 21.65
CA CYS A 154 8.62 -25.62 20.31
C CYS A 154 8.44 -24.52 19.28
N HIS A 155 9.37 -24.45 18.35
CA HIS A 155 9.29 -23.63 17.16
C HIS A 155 8.69 -24.46 16.03
N ILE A 156 7.54 -24.03 15.51
CA ILE A 156 6.80 -24.69 14.45
C ILE A 156 6.80 -23.75 13.25
N TYR A 157 7.38 -24.20 12.15
CA TYR A 157 7.43 -23.41 10.94
C TYR A 157 7.27 -24.26 9.67
N GLY A 158 6.77 -23.65 8.61
CA GLY A 158 6.58 -24.29 7.30
C GLY A 158 5.32 -23.83 6.58
N SER A 159 5.01 -24.51 5.47
CA SER A 159 3.84 -24.21 4.64
C SER A 159 2.94 -25.43 4.52
N ILE A 160 1.64 -25.25 4.78
CA ILE A 160 0.64 -26.30 4.76
C ILE A 160 -0.19 -26.15 3.48
N PRO A 161 -0.24 -27.16 2.59
CA PRO A 161 -1.18 -27.16 1.47
C PRO A 161 -2.59 -27.44 1.99
N VAL A 162 -3.50 -26.49 1.80
CA VAL A 162 -4.92 -26.58 2.20
C VAL A 162 -5.81 -26.24 1.02
N THR A 163 -7.10 -26.53 1.16
CA THR A 163 -8.10 -26.05 0.20
C THR A 163 -8.52 -24.62 0.50
N LYS A 164 -8.87 -23.83 -0.53
CA LYS A 164 -9.43 -22.47 -0.38
C LYS A 164 -10.90 -22.53 0.04
N VAL A 165 -11.17 -23.09 1.20
CA VAL A 165 -12.49 -23.18 1.84
C VAL A 165 -12.36 -22.74 3.29
N SER A 166 -13.46 -22.42 3.95
CA SER A 166 -13.40 -22.11 5.38
C SER A 166 -12.90 -23.35 6.15
N GLY A 167 -12.10 -23.13 7.17
CA GLY A 167 -11.47 -24.21 7.92
C GLY A 167 -10.88 -23.76 9.24
N ASP A 168 -10.31 -24.70 9.96
CA ASP A 168 -9.59 -24.46 11.20
C ASP A 168 -8.25 -25.19 11.23
N PHE A 169 -7.17 -24.40 11.27
CA PHE A 169 -5.85 -24.91 11.64
C PHE A 169 -5.73 -24.84 13.15
N HIS A 170 -5.48 -25.96 13.81
CA HIS A 170 -5.38 -25.99 15.25
C HIS A 170 -4.20 -26.80 15.75
N ILE A 171 -3.66 -26.33 16.86
CA ILE A 171 -2.51 -26.86 17.57
C ILE A 171 -3.01 -27.31 18.94
N THR A 172 -3.10 -28.61 19.15
CA THR A 172 -3.63 -29.20 20.38
C THR A 172 -2.54 -29.98 21.13
N ALA A 173 -2.71 -30.14 22.43
CA ALA A 173 -1.86 -31.06 23.18
C ALA A 173 -2.21 -32.52 22.84
N LYS A 174 -1.20 -33.40 22.84
CA LYS A 174 -1.42 -34.84 22.62
C LYS A 174 -2.35 -35.44 23.68
N GLY A 175 -3.26 -36.30 23.22
CA GLY A 175 -4.30 -36.88 24.07
C GLY A 175 -5.50 -35.97 24.31
N TYR A 176 -5.52 -34.76 23.74
CA TYR A 176 -6.69 -33.88 23.70
C TYR A 176 -7.16 -33.65 22.26
N GLY A 177 -8.49 -33.68 22.05
CA GLY A 177 -9.12 -33.54 20.74
C GLY A 177 -9.01 -34.79 19.86
N TYR A 178 -7.81 -35.36 19.75
CA TYR A 178 -7.54 -36.59 19.01
C TYR A 178 -6.95 -37.67 19.92
N ARG A 179 -7.33 -38.92 19.62
CA ARG A 179 -6.75 -40.08 20.30
C ARG A 179 -5.30 -40.23 19.89
N ASP A 180 -4.41 -40.21 20.88
CA ASP A 180 -2.98 -40.50 20.73
C ASP A 180 -2.58 -41.47 21.86
N ARG A 181 -1.47 -42.18 21.69
CA ARG A 181 -0.91 -43.09 22.70
C ARG A 181 -0.35 -42.34 23.91
N ALA A 182 0.08 -41.09 23.70
CA ALA A 182 0.56 -40.20 24.76
C ALA A 182 -0.55 -39.23 25.18
N HIS A 183 -0.71 -39.04 26.49
CA HIS A 183 -1.59 -38.02 27.07
C HIS A 183 -0.76 -37.07 27.94
N VAL A 184 -1.00 -35.78 27.79
CA VAL A 184 -0.31 -34.72 28.54
C VAL A 184 -1.15 -34.38 29.76
N ASP A 185 -0.54 -34.26 30.93
CA ASP A 185 -1.26 -33.83 32.13
C ASP A 185 -1.67 -32.35 32.03
N ILE A 186 -2.84 -32.01 32.57
CA ILE A 186 -3.41 -30.65 32.53
C ILE A 186 -2.45 -29.61 33.11
N GLU A 187 -1.70 -29.97 34.16
CA GLU A 187 -0.78 -29.07 34.86
C GLU A 187 0.44 -28.68 34.00
N ALA A 188 0.79 -29.50 33.01
CA ALA A 188 1.88 -29.25 32.09
C ALA A 188 1.47 -28.43 30.86
N LEU A 189 0.18 -28.12 30.71
CA LEU A 189 -0.34 -27.37 29.55
C LEU A 189 0.04 -25.89 29.64
N ASN A 190 0.76 -25.42 28.62
CA ASN A 190 1.07 -24.01 28.45
C ASN A 190 1.04 -23.63 26.96
N PHE A 191 0.01 -22.90 26.56
CA PHE A 191 -0.20 -22.42 25.18
C PHE A 191 0.21 -20.95 24.98
N THR A 192 1.08 -20.43 25.83
CA THR A 192 1.73 -19.14 25.60
C THR A 192 2.53 -19.22 24.31
N HIS A 193 2.29 -18.31 23.37
CA HIS A 193 2.82 -18.41 22.02
C HIS A 193 3.19 -17.05 21.44
N VAL A 194 4.11 -17.09 20.48
CA VAL A 194 4.57 -15.96 19.68
C VAL A 194 4.33 -16.34 18.22
N ILE A 195 3.63 -15.48 17.50
CA ILE A 195 3.37 -15.62 16.06
C ILE A 195 4.32 -14.66 15.37
N SER A 196 5.29 -15.22 14.67
CA SER A 196 6.21 -14.47 13.83
C SER A 196 5.56 -14.20 12.48
N GLU A 197 5.08 -15.25 11.83
CA GLU A 197 4.37 -15.16 10.55
C GLU A 197 3.13 -16.05 10.55
N PHE A 198 2.00 -15.50 10.11
CA PHE A 198 0.83 -16.29 9.73
C PHE A 198 0.19 -15.68 8.48
N SER A 199 0.50 -16.28 7.32
CA SER A 199 0.14 -15.74 6.02
C SER A 199 -0.55 -16.78 5.13
N PHE A 200 -1.31 -16.29 4.15
CA PHE A 200 -2.00 -17.13 3.16
C PHE A 200 -1.42 -16.89 1.78
N GLY A 201 -1.12 -17.97 1.06
CA GLY A 201 -0.60 -17.94 -0.30
C GLY A 201 0.89 -17.65 -0.39
N GLN A 202 1.29 -16.96 -1.45
CA GLN A 202 2.68 -16.56 -1.68
C GLN A 202 2.93 -15.16 -1.11
N PHE A 203 4.16 -14.94 -0.65
CA PHE A 203 4.61 -13.63 -0.18
C PHE A 203 4.56 -12.58 -1.30
N TYR A 204 4.11 -11.37 -0.98
CA TYR A 204 4.20 -10.19 -1.84
C TYR A 204 4.57 -8.94 -1.02
N PRO A 205 5.26 -7.94 -1.62
CA PRO A 205 5.89 -6.84 -0.86
C PRO A 205 4.98 -5.90 -0.07
N TYR A 206 3.66 -6.04 -0.21
CA TYR A 206 2.65 -5.21 0.46
C TYR A 206 1.70 -6.03 1.33
N ILE A 207 2.08 -7.27 1.67
CA ILE A 207 1.31 -8.10 2.58
C ILE A 207 1.42 -7.52 3.99
N ASN A 208 0.28 -7.40 4.67
CA ASN A 208 0.21 -6.97 6.06
C ASN A 208 -0.79 -7.88 6.78
N ASN A 209 -0.28 -8.92 7.45
CA ASN A 209 -1.14 -9.81 8.19
C ASN A 209 -1.31 -9.30 9.63
N PRO A 210 -2.53 -9.32 10.17
CA PRO A 210 -2.80 -8.78 11.51
C PRO A 210 -2.19 -9.60 12.65
N LEU A 211 -1.77 -10.84 12.38
CA LEU A 211 -1.19 -11.75 13.36
C LEU A 211 0.34 -11.76 13.36
N ASP A 212 0.97 -11.15 12.37
CA ASP A 212 2.43 -11.09 12.29
C ASP A 212 2.97 -10.26 13.45
N ALA A 213 4.13 -10.68 13.97
CA ALA A 213 4.80 -10.06 15.11
C ALA A 213 3.91 -9.89 16.37
N THR A 214 3.04 -10.86 16.67
CA THR A 214 2.17 -10.83 17.86
C THR A 214 2.54 -11.91 18.88
N ALA A 215 2.37 -11.61 20.16
CA ALA A 215 2.62 -12.55 21.25
C ALA A 215 1.45 -12.60 22.23
N ARG A 216 1.14 -13.80 22.69
CA ARG A 216 0.10 -14.07 23.70
C ARG A 216 0.74 -14.73 24.89
N TRP A 217 0.75 -13.99 25.99
CA TRP A 217 1.17 -14.51 27.28
C TRP A 217 -0.05 -14.86 28.11
N PHE A 218 -0.16 -16.13 28.50
CA PHE A 218 -1.23 -16.61 29.35
C PHE A 218 -0.74 -16.85 30.78
N GLN A 219 -1.55 -16.46 31.76
CA GLN A 219 -1.34 -16.90 33.14
C GLN A 219 -1.78 -18.36 33.29
N ARG A 220 -1.16 -19.08 34.24
CA ARG A 220 -1.56 -20.44 34.64
C ARG A 220 -3.08 -20.45 34.87
N ASN A 221 -3.82 -21.32 34.16
CA ASN A 221 -5.30 -21.57 34.17
C ASN A 221 -6.02 -21.33 32.83
N ILE A 222 -5.35 -20.79 31.81
CA ILE A 222 -5.90 -20.66 30.45
C ILE A 222 -5.42 -21.82 29.59
N ILE A 223 -6.36 -22.52 28.98
CA ILE A 223 -6.12 -23.81 28.34
C ILE A 223 -6.32 -23.77 26.83
N SER A 224 -7.13 -22.82 26.33
CA SER A 224 -7.29 -22.63 24.89
C SER A 224 -7.37 -21.16 24.48
N SER A 225 -6.73 -20.86 23.34
CA SER A 225 -6.83 -19.59 22.63
C SER A 225 -7.42 -19.83 21.25
N VAL A 226 -8.58 -19.22 20.97
CA VAL A 226 -9.21 -19.28 19.65
C VAL A 226 -9.04 -17.93 18.98
N GLN A 227 -8.38 -17.94 17.83
CA GLN A 227 -8.20 -16.82 16.93
C GLN A 227 -9.03 -17.09 15.68
N LYS A 228 -10.11 -16.32 15.49
CA LYS A 228 -10.90 -16.37 14.27
C LYS A 228 -10.43 -15.25 13.35
N LEU A 229 -9.76 -15.62 12.26
CA LEU A 229 -9.45 -14.73 11.15
C LEU A 229 -10.61 -14.76 10.15
N ILE A 230 -11.05 -13.59 9.77
CA ILE A 230 -11.95 -13.40 8.63
C ILE A 230 -11.15 -12.53 7.66
N GLN A 231 -10.72 -13.13 6.56
CA GLN A 231 -9.96 -12.42 5.53
C GLN A 231 -10.96 -11.71 4.63
N THR A 232 -11.07 -10.39 4.79
CA THR A 232 -11.80 -9.53 3.85
C THR A 232 -10.79 -8.79 2.98
N ASN A 233 -11.20 -8.38 1.78
CA ASN A 233 -10.28 -7.76 0.81
C ASN A 233 -9.71 -6.41 1.25
N THR A 234 -10.36 -5.69 2.16
CA THR A 234 -9.92 -4.35 2.61
C THR A 234 -9.46 -4.33 4.06
N LEU A 235 -9.87 -5.31 4.88
CA LEU A 235 -9.51 -5.38 6.29
C LEU A 235 -9.57 -6.81 6.82
N CYS A 236 -8.43 -7.38 7.22
CA CYS A 236 -8.44 -8.63 7.96
C CYS A 236 -9.00 -8.38 9.37
N HIS A 237 -10.20 -8.90 9.66
CA HIS A 237 -10.78 -8.81 10.99
C HIS A 237 -10.46 -10.08 11.78
N TYR A 238 -9.69 -9.93 12.86
CA TYR A 238 -9.43 -11.05 13.77
C TYR A 238 -10.20 -10.88 15.07
N LYS A 239 -10.94 -11.93 15.47
CA LYS A 239 -11.62 -12.01 16.76
C LYS A 239 -10.91 -13.03 17.63
N LYS A 240 -10.54 -12.60 18.84
CA LYS A 240 -9.92 -13.47 19.85
C LYS A 240 -10.95 -13.91 20.88
N LYS A 241 -10.92 -15.19 21.26
CA LYS A 241 -11.62 -15.72 22.43
C LYS A 241 -10.68 -16.61 23.20
N THR A 242 -10.66 -16.44 24.51
CA THR A 242 -9.82 -17.23 25.42
C THR A 242 -10.73 -18.06 26.32
N TYR A 243 -10.42 -19.34 26.47
CA TYR A 243 -11.19 -20.26 27.31
C TYR A 243 -10.34 -20.70 28.52
N SER A 244 -10.90 -20.54 29.71
CA SER A 244 -10.35 -21.06 30.96
C SER A 244 -10.68 -22.54 31.13
N LEU A 245 -9.92 -23.22 32.02
CA LEU A 245 -10.10 -24.63 32.39
C LEU A 245 -11.54 -25.05 32.75
N GLU A 246 -12.36 -24.10 33.22
CA GLU A 246 -13.74 -24.35 33.66
C GLU A 246 -14.70 -24.65 32.49
N ASN A 247 -14.41 -24.12 31.30
CA ASN A 247 -15.12 -24.45 30.08
C ASN A 247 -14.46 -25.68 29.47
N ARG A 248 -15.13 -26.84 29.52
CA ARG A 248 -14.72 -28.17 28.99
C ARG A 248 -14.41 -28.20 27.47
N GLY A 249 -13.53 -27.32 27.00
CA GLY A 249 -13.04 -27.24 25.64
C GLY A 249 -11.73 -28.03 25.48
N ILE A 250 -11.38 -28.31 24.23
CA ILE A 250 -10.11 -28.95 23.90
C ILE A 250 -8.98 -27.93 24.10
N PRO A 251 -7.94 -28.25 24.91
CA PRO A 251 -6.75 -27.43 25.01
C PRO A 251 -6.05 -27.23 23.68
N GLY A 252 -5.78 -25.98 23.34
CA GLY A 252 -5.09 -25.69 22.10
C GLY A 252 -5.22 -24.26 21.60
N ILE A 253 -4.44 -23.97 20.57
CA ILE A 253 -4.50 -22.75 19.78
C ILE A 253 -5.28 -23.07 18.51
N PHE A 254 -6.33 -22.32 18.20
CA PHE A 254 -7.19 -22.55 17.04
C PHE A 254 -7.20 -21.32 16.15
N PHE A 255 -6.79 -21.48 14.89
CA PHE A 255 -6.85 -20.49 13.82
C PHE A 255 -8.00 -20.85 12.89
N LYS A 256 -9.16 -20.21 13.10
CA LYS A 256 -10.32 -20.37 12.22
C LYS A 256 -10.21 -19.35 11.09
N TYR A 257 -10.26 -19.78 9.85
CA TYR A 257 -10.17 -18.92 8.68
C TYR A 257 -11.39 -19.08 7.77
N ASP A 258 -11.74 -17.99 7.10
CA ASP A 258 -12.89 -17.91 6.20
C ASP A 258 -12.55 -16.92 5.07
N PHE A 259 -12.96 -17.26 3.84
CA PHE A 259 -12.60 -16.51 2.63
C PHE A 259 -13.84 -15.85 2.03
N GLU A 260 -13.74 -14.55 1.72
CA GLU A 260 -14.77 -13.87 0.96
C GLU A 260 -14.70 -14.20 -0.54
N PRO A 261 -15.84 -14.27 -1.26
CA PRO A 261 -15.90 -14.63 -2.68
C PRO A 261 -15.48 -13.48 -3.63
N ILE A 262 -14.59 -12.59 -3.18
CA ILE A 262 -14.13 -11.42 -3.93
C ILE A 262 -12.60 -11.42 -3.96
N THR A 263 -12.01 -11.04 -5.08
CA THR A 263 -10.55 -10.87 -5.24
C THR A 263 -10.21 -9.41 -5.53
N MET A 264 -9.11 -8.93 -4.95
CA MET A 264 -8.52 -7.64 -5.31
C MET A 264 -7.43 -7.85 -6.36
N ILE A 265 -7.60 -7.25 -7.53
CA ILE A 265 -6.57 -7.17 -8.56
C ILE A 265 -5.84 -5.84 -8.37
N VAL A 266 -4.52 -5.91 -8.21
CA VAL A 266 -3.64 -4.75 -8.12
C VAL A 266 -2.99 -4.56 -9.48
N GLU A 267 -3.34 -3.48 -10.18
CA GLU A 267 -2.81 -3.17 -11.50
C GLU A 267 -2.00 -1.85 -11.44
N ASP A 268 -0.74 -1.88 -11.89
CA ASP A 268 0.05 -0.65 -12.10
C ASP A 268 -0.38 -0.03 -13.43
N LYS A 269 -1.29 0.95 -13.37
CA LYS A 269 -1.74 1.67 -14.55
C LYS A 269 -0.77 2.81 -14.85
N ARG A 270 -0.16 2.72 -16.03
CA ARG A 270 0.67 3.79 -16.61
C ARG A 270 -0.09 4.49 -17.72
N ILE A 271 0.04 5.81 -17.75
CA ILE A 271 -0.60 6.63 -18.78
C ILE A 271 0.14 6.38 -20.10
N PRO A 272 -0.54 5.97 -21.18
CA PRO A 272 0.09 5.82 -22.47
C PRO A 272 0.56 7.18 -23.00
N PHE A 273 1.65 7.18 -23.78
CA PHE A 273 2.27 8.40 -24.28
C PHE A 273 1.30 9.33 -25.03
N LEU A 274 0.40 8.77 -25.83
CA LEU A 274 -0.60 9.57 -26.56
C LEU A 274 -1.59 10.27 -25.62
N GLN A 275 -2.06 9.59 -24.59
CA GLN A 275 -2.96 10.18 -23.60
C GLN A 275 -2.25 11.30 -22.81
N TRP A 276 -0.97 11.10 -22.50
CA TRP A 276 -0.14 12.14 -21.89
C TRP A 276 0.04 13.37 -22.81
N LEU A 277 0.27 13.17 -24.10
CA LEU A 277 0.38 14.27 -25.07
C LEU A 277 -0.94 15.06 -25.19
N VAL A 278 -2.08 14.37 -25.19
CA VAL A 278 -3.41 15.03 -25.17
C VAL A 278 -3.60 15.85 -23.90
N ARG A 279 -3.16 15.35 -22.74
CA ARG A 279 -3.20 16.10 -21.47
C ARG A 279 -2.33 17.36 -21.54
N LEU A 280 -1.12 17.27 -22.10
CA LEU A 280 -0.29 18.46 -22.33
C LEU A 280 -0.98 19.48 -23.24
N ALA A 281 -1.51 19.05 -24.40
CA ALA A 281 -2.22 19.96 -25.31
C ALA A 281 -3.39 20.68 -24.62
N THR A 282 -4.11 19.95 -23.75
CA THR A 282 -5.20 20.50 -22.93
C THR A 282 -4.70 21.54 -21.93
N ILE A 283 -3.56 21.32 -21.28
CA ILE A 283 -2.92 22.28 -20.36
C ILE A 283 -2.53 23.55 -21.11
N TYR A 284 -1.83 23.43 -22.26
CA TYR A 284 -1.42 24.59 -23.06
C TYR A 284 -2.65 25.41 -23.51
N GLY A 285 -3.69 24.75 -24.02
CA GLY A 285 -4.93 25.41 -24.42
C GLY A 285 -5.62 26.11 -23.25
N GLY A 286 -5.76 25.44 -22.11
CA GLY A 286 -6.39 25.99 -20.91
C GLY A 286 -5.66 27.21 -20.36
N VAL A 287 -4.33 27.18 -20.30
CA VAL A 287 -3.54 28.30 -19.76
C VAL A 287 -3.59 29.52 -20.69
N ILE A 288 -3.57 29.33 -22.01
CA ILE A 288 -3.67 30.45 -22.97
C ILE A 288 -5.03 31.17 -22.84
N VAL A 289 -6.12 30.40 -22.73
CA VAL A 289 -7.46 30.99 -22.52
C VAL A 289 -7.52 31.70 -21.16
N ALA A 290 -7.03 31.06 -20.10
CA ALA A 290 -6.99 31.67 -18.76
C ALA A 290 -6.15 32.96 -18.74
N ALA A 291 -5.04 33.02 -19.48
CA ALA A 291 -4.21 34.21 -19.63
C ALA A 291 -4.95 35.36 -20.32
N GLN A 292 -5.80 35.06 -21.31
CA GLN A 292 -6.59 36.08 -22.00
C GLN A 292 -7.69 36.64 -21.10
N TRP A 293 -8.34 35.78 -20.33
CA TRP A 293 -9.35 36.18 -19.35
C TRP A 293 -8.73 36.90 -18.16
N SER A 294 -7.54 36.51 -17.71
CA SER A 294 -6.83 37.18 -16.60
C SER A 294 -6.54 38.63 -16.95
N MET A 295 -6.09 38.93 -18.18
CA MET A 295 -5.88 40.31 -18.62
C MET A 295 -7.17 41.11 -18.61
N LYS A 296 -8.25 40.59 -19.22
CA LYS A 296 -9.56 41.26 -19.24
C LYS A 296 -10.11 41.50 -17.84
N ALA A 297 -9.98 40.53 -16.95
CA ALA A 297 -10.42 40.64 -15.57
C ALA A 297 -9.60 41.67 -14.79
N LEU A 298 -8.27 41.68 -14.97
CA LEU A 298 -7.37 42.63 -14.32
C LEU A 298 -7.63 44.06 -14.78
N ASP A 299 -7.90 44.27 -16.08
CA ASP A 299 -8.30 45.56 -16.61
C ASP A 299 -9.65 46.03 -16.05
N ASN A 300 -10.67 45.15 -16.02
CA ASN A 300 -11.98 45.46 -15.45
C ASN A 300 -11.91 45.78 -13.95
N LEU A 301 -11.10 45.03 -13.21
CA LEU A 301 -10.91 45.21 -11.77
C LEU A 301 -10.18 46.52 -11.46
N LEU A 302 -9.16 46.87 -12.24
CA LEU A 302 -8.48 48.16 -12.12
C LEU A 302 -9.42 49.34 -12.45
N ILE A 303 -10.30 49.19 -13.44
CA ILE A 303 -11.29 50.21 -13.77
C ILE A 303 -12.29 50.40 -12.62
N LEU A 304 -12.72 49.30 -11.99
CA LEU A 304 -13.67 49.33 -10.88
C LEU A 304 -13.09 50.00 -9.62
N PHE A 305 -11.83 49.70 -9.27
CA PHE A 305 -11.22 50.21 -8.03
C PHE A 305 -10.52 51.57 -8.18
N TYR A 306 -9.88 51.85 -9.32
CA TYR A 306 -9.02 53.04 -9.50
C TYR A 306 -9.48 53.98 -10.64
N GLY A 307 -10.56 53.64 -11.34
CA GLY A 307 -11.14 54.45 -12.41
C GLY A 307 -10.34 54.41 -13.73
N LYS A 308 -11.00 54.82 -14.83
CA LYS A 308 -10.45 54.75 -16.22
C LYS A 308 -9.11 55.48 -16.42
N LYS A 309 -8.83 56.52 -15.63
CA LYS A 309 -7.57 57.29 -15.72
C LYS A 309 -6.35 56.51 -15.22
N PHE A 310 -6.53 55.58 -14.28
CA PHE A 310 -5.44 54.78 -13.73
C PHE A 310 -5.20 53.50 -14.54
N ALA A 311 -6.25 52.94 -15.16
CA ALA A 311 -6.17 51.80 -16.06
C ALA A 311 -5.36 52.09 -17.34
N SER A 312 -5.47 53.31 -17.89
CA SER A 312 -4.72 53.76 -19.08
C SER A 312 -3.28 54.19 -18.81
N ARG A 313 -2.86 54.25 -17.53
CA ARG A 313 -1.51 54.63 -17.10
C ARG A 313 -0.53 53.47 -17.34
N GLY A 314 -0.09 53.30 -18.58
CA GLY A 314 0.86 52.26 -19.00
C GLY A 314 0.65 51.68 -20.41
N SER A 315 -0.41 52.08 -21.12
CA SER A 315 -0.55 51.79 -22.56
C SER A 315 0.05 52.94 -23.38
N GLU A 316 1.00 52.67 -24.26
CA GLU A 316 1.40 53.65 -25.28
C GLU A 316 0.20 53.93 -26.19
N LYS A 317 -0.16 55.21 -26.39
CA LYS A 317 -1.11 55.59 -27.43
C LYS A 317 -0.46 55.28 -28.77
N SER A 318 -1.14 54.52 -29.63
CA SER A 318 -0.74 54.42 -31.03
C SER A 318 -0.70 55.84 -31.60
N SER A 319 0.45 56.28 -32.13
CA SER A 319 0.50 57.54 -32.87
C SER A 319 -0.38 57.38 -34.10
N SER A 320 -1.59 57.95 -34.06
CA SER A 320 -2.46 58.00 -35.21
C SER A 320 -1.86 58.97 -36.22
N LEU A 321 -1.91 58.62 -37.50
CA LEU A 321 -1.33 59.37 -38.62
C LEU A 321 -1.96 60.76 -38.84
N LEU A 322 -2.83 61.22 -37.94
CA LEU A 322 -3.63 62.45 -38.02
C LEU A 322 -3.32 63.47 -36.90
N ASP A 323 -2.44 63.16 -35.94
CA ASP A 323 -2.10 64.09 -34.84
C ASP A 323 -0.95 65.06 -35.21
N GLY A 324 -0.50 65.07 -36.47
CA GLY A 324 0.69 65.81 -36.92
C GLY A 324 0.46 67.17 -37.60
N ASP A 325 -0.78 67.65 -37.75
CA ASP A 325 -1.04 68.78 -38.67
C ASP A 325 -1.95 69.86 -38.05
N LYS A 326 -1.57 70.39 -36.89
CA LYS A 326 -2.32 71.50 -36.23
C LYS A 326 -1.51 72.64 -35.63
N ASN A 327 -0.21 72.72 -35.88
CA ASN A 327 0.62 73.83 -35.40
C ASN A 327 1.53 74.35 -36.52
N ASP A 328 0.96 74.97 -37.54
CA ASP A 328 1.65 75.89 -38.44
C ASP A 328 0.60 76.89 -38.99
N GLU A 329 0.24 77.89 -38.18
CA GLU A 329 -0.21 79.23 -38.62
C GLU A 329 -0.04 80.27 -37.52
#